data_AF-A0A7C3DVF9-F1
#
_entry.id   AF-A0A7C3DVF9-F1
#
_cell.length_a   1.000
_cell.length_b   1.000
_cell.length_c   1.000
_cell.angle_alpha   90.00
_cell.angle_beta   90.00
_cell.angle_gamma   90.00
#
_symmetry.space_group_name_H-M   'P 1'
#
loop_
_entity.id
_entity.type
_entity.pdbx_description
1 polymer ?
#
loop_
_entity_poly.entity_id
_entity_poly.type
_entity_poly.pdbx_seq_one_letter_code
_entity_poly.pdbx_strand_id
1 'polypeptide(L)'
;MKTIIILFLTAVIYFPLTASEPELRFPDNILKHVNSVNTYPATAIKSNTEGYVDVVFEVTDQGTIQVLEYFGTDPILSEHVLKQISEIRMCPFDMSVGSKFRVRYSFNLM
;
A
#
# COMPACT_ATOMS: atom_id res chain seq x y z
N MET A 1 22.42 -28.48 -58.77
CA MET A 1 21.43 -28.62 -57.69
C MET A 1 22.12 -28.60 -56.34
N LYS A 2 22.14 -27.46 -55.63
CA LYS A 2 22.35 -27.41 -54.17
C LYS A 2 21.57 -26.19 -53.64
N THR A 3 20.38 -26.43 -53.13
CA THR A 3 19.52 -25.43 -52.50
C THR A 3 20.06 -25.15 -51.11
N ILE A 4 20.49 -23.92 -50.85
CA ILE A 4 20.87 -23.45 -49.52
C ILE A 4 19.59 -23.02 -48.80
N ILE A 5 19.23 -23.75 -47.74
CA ILE A 5 18.11 -23.41 -46.86
C ILE A 5 18.62 -22.36 -45.87
N ILE A 6 18.11 -21.14 -45.97
CA ILE A 6 18.38 -20.07 -45.00
C ILE A 6 17.38 -20.24 -43.86
N LEU A 7 17.87 -20.68 -42.70
CA LEU A 7 17.11 -20.81 -41.47
C LEU A 7 17.00 -19.41 -40.84
N PHE A 8 15.90 -18.69 -41.09
CA PHE A 8 15.60 -17.43 -40.41
C PHE A 8 15.14 -17.73 -38.98
N LEU A 9 16.10 -17.74 -38.06
CA LEU A 9 15.84 -17.78 -36.63
C LEU A 9 15.46 -16.36 -36.18
N THR A 10 14.21 -15.94 -36.37
CA THR A 10 13.74 -14.69 -35.77
C THR A 10 13.42 -14.98 -34.31
N ALA A 11 14.37 -14.65 -33.44
CA ALA A 11 14.20 -14.58 -32.01
C ALA A 11 12.97 -13.72 -31.70
N VAL A 12 11.92 -14.34 -31.18
CA VAL A 12 10.82 -13.64 -30.53
C VAL A 12 11.42 -13.07 -29.24
N ILE A 13 11.80 -11.80 -29.28
CA ILE A 13 12.27 -11.09 -28.10
C ILE A 13 11.04 -10.89 -27.23
N TYR A 14 10.84 -11.77 -26.24
CA TYR A 14 9.89 -11.56 -25.17
C TYR A 14 10.40 -10.37 -24.35
N PHE A 15 9.96 -9.16 -24.69
CA PHE A 15 9.99 -8.05 -23.74
C PHE A 15 8.91 -8.37 -22.71
N PRO A 16 9.24 -8.64 -21.43
CA PRO A 16 8.23 -8.57 -20.41
C PRO A 16 7.78 -7.10 -20.36
N LEU A 17 6.54 -6.82 -20.78
CA LEU A 17 5.84 -5.60 -20.39
C LEU A 17 5.60 -5.68 -18.88
N THR A 18 6.65 -5.50 -18.09
CA THR A 18 6.51 -5.19 -16.68
C THR A 18 6.20 -3.71 -16.62
N ALA A 19 4.93 -3.38 -16.37
CA ALA A 19 4.60 -2.07 -15.83
C ALA A 19 5.46 -1.89 -14.59
N SER A 20 6.34 -0.89 -14.57
CA SER A 20 7.02 -0.54 -13.32
C SER A 20 5.92 -0.16 -12.35
N GLU A 21 5.65 -1.01 -11.35
CA GLU A 21 4.87 -0.56 -10.21
C GLU A 21 5.56 0.72 -9.75
N PRO A 22 4.84 1.85 -9.59
CA PRO A 22 5.44 3.01 -9.00
C PRO A 22 5.93 2.54 -7.64
N GLU A 23 7.25 2.48 -7.45
CA GLU A 23 7.82 2.30 -6.13
C GLU A 23 7.24 3.45 -5.31
N LEU A 24 6.18 3.17 -4.56
CA LEU A 24 5.73 4.02 -3.47
C LEU A 24 6.87 3.92 -2.44
N ARG A 25 7.95 4.66 -2.70
CA ARG A 25 8.99 4.91 -1.71
C ARG A 25 8.32 5.81 -0.69
N PHE A 26 7.65 5.18 0.26
CA PHE A 26 7.26 5.85 1.48
C PHE A 26 8.54 6.45 2.05
N PRO A 27 8.56 7.77 2.30
CA PRO A 27 9.57 8.34 3.15
C PRO A 27 9.65 7.52 4.45
N ASP A 28 10.85 7.23 4.96
CA ASP A 28 11.04 6.30 6.10
C ASP A 28 10.18 6.65 7.33
N ASN A 29 9.94 7.94 7.53
CA ASN A 29 9.05 8.50 8.54
C ASN A 29 7.59 8.07 8.34
N ILE A 30 7.07 8.11 7.11
CA ILE A 30 5.72 7.63 6.79
C ILE A 30 5.62 6.14 7.02
N LEU A 31 6.61 5.37 6.55
CA LEU A 31 6.63 3.92 6.71
C LEU A 31 6.55 3.51 8.19
N LYS A 32 7.28 4.22 9.07
CA LYS A 32 7.23 4.00 10.52
C LYS A 32 5.82 4.23 11.09
N HIS A 33 5.19 5.34 10.73
CA HIS A 33 3.84 5.67 11.22
C HIS A 33 2.79 4.70 10.69
N VAL A 34 2.85 4.39 9.40
CA VAL A 34 1.98 3.38 8.76
C VAL A 34 2.13 2.02 9.46
N ASN A 35 3.35 1.53 9.67
CA ASN A 35 3.54 0.23 10.31
C ASN A 35 3.01 0.19 11.76
N SER A 36 2.99 1.32 12.46
CA SER A 36 2.44 1.38 13.83
C SER A 36 0.93 1.13 13.89
N VAL A 37 0.20 1.42 12.80
CA VAL A 37 -1.24 1.19 12.68
C VAL A 37 -1.57 -0.29 12.50
N ASN A 38 -0.63 -1.11 12.02
CA ASN A 38 -0.86 -2.54 11.74
C ASN A 38 -0.82 -3.40 13.01
N THR A 39 -1.42 -2.94 14.10
CA THR A 39 -1.61 -3.70 15.34
C THR A 39 -2.96 -4.40 15.28
N TYR A 40 -3.00 -5.69 15.61
CA TYR A 40 -4.24 -6.47 15.51
C TYR A 40 -5.25 -6.05 16.60
N PRO A 41 -6.48 -5.65 16.26
CA PRO A 41 -7.46 -5.24 17.27
C PRO A 41 -7.91 -6.43 18.13
N ALA A 42 -7.91 -6.26 19.45
CA ALA A 42 -8.27 -7.32 20.39
C ALA A 42 -9.67 -7.91 20.17
N THR A 43 -10.60 -7.10 19.65
CA THR A 43 -11.93 -7.55 19.25
C THR A 43 -11.87 -8.53 18.08
N ALA A 44 -11.08 -8.22 17.03
CA ALA A 44 -10.90 -9.08 15.87
C ALA A 44 -10.18 -10.40 16.22
N ILE A 45 -9.24 -10.38 17.17
CA ILE A 45 -8.63 -11.61 17.70
C ILE A 45 -9.69 -12.50 18.35
N LYS A 46 -10.55 -11.92 19.21
CA LYS A 46 -11.59 -12.68 19.91
C LYS A 46 -12.64 -13.26 18.97
N SER A 47 -12.92 -12.59 17.85
CA SER A 47 -13.90 -13.02 16.86
C SER A 47 -13.32 -13.81 15.70
N ASN A 48 -12.02 -14.12 15.71
CA ASN A 48 -11.29 -14.75 14.59
C ASN A 48 -11.51 -14.02 13.24
N THR A 49 -11.50 -12.68 13.28
CA THR A 49 -11.79 -11.84 12.11
C THR A 49 -10.52 -11.48 11.35
N GLU A 50 -10.34 -12.07 10.18
CA GLU A 50 -9.25 -11.75 9.25
C GLU A 50 -9.70 -10.80 8.13
N GLY A 51 -8.74 -10.21 7.43
CA GLY A 51 -9.04 -9.39 6.27
C GLY A 51 -8.01 -8.31 5.97
N TYR A 52 -8.43 -7.30 5.22
CA TYR A 52 -7.59 -6.15 4.91
C TYR A 52 -8.38 -4.85 4.85
N VAL A 53 -7.65 -3.75 5.02
CA VAL A 53 -8.15 -2.39 4.86
C VAL A 53 -7.19 -1.63 3.95
N ASP A 54 -7.69 -1.19 2.79
CA ASP A 54 -7.04 -0.25 1.91
C ASP A 54 -7.40 1.17 2.33
N VAL A 55 -6.42 2.03 2.52
CA VAL A 55 -6.61 3.44 2.87
C VAL A 55 -5.84 4.32 1.91
N VAL A 56 -6.52 5.34 1.40
CA VAL A 56 -5.95 6.43 0.63
C VAL A 56 -6.03 7.69 1.47
N PHE A 57 -4.90 8.33 1.73
CA PHE A 57 -4.84 9.51 2.58
C PHE A 57 -3.85 10.54 2.07
N GLU A 58 -3.99 11.77 2.54
CA GLU A 58 -3.07 12.87 2.31
C GLU A 58 -2.53 13.37 3.66
N VAL A 59 -1.27 13.81 3.66
CA VAL A 59 -0.69 14.51 4.82
C VAL A 59 -0.93 16.01 4.63
N THR A 60 -1.69 16.62 5.53
CA THR A 60 -2.01 18.05 5.47
C THR A 60 -0.80 18.93 5.74
N ASP A 61 -0.91 20.21 5.41
CA ASP A 61 0.05 21.26 5.76
C ASP A 61 0.31 21.39 7.28
N GLN A 62 -0.62 20.91 8.10
CA GLN A 62 -0.49 20.85 9.56
C GLN A 62 0.16 19.54 10.06
N GLY A 63 0.62 18.67 9.15
CA GLY A 63 1.19 17.37 9.50
C GLY A 63 0.16 16.38 10.07
N THR A 64 -1.14 16.59 9.82
CA THR A 64 -2.19 15.61 10.16
C THR A 64 -2.50 14.73 8.95
N ILE A 65 -3.08 13.55 9.19
CA ILE A 65 -3.55 12.70 8.09
C ILE A 65 -5.03 12.99 7.81
N GLN A 66 -5.36 13.26 6.55
CA GLN A 66 -6.72 13.30 6.03
C GLN A 66 -6.99 12.05 5.20
N VAL A 67 -7.93 11.22 5.63
CA VAL A 67 -8.39 10.06 4.85
C VAL A 67 -9.29 10.55 3.71
N LEU A 68 -8.95 10.16 2.48
CA LEU A 68 -9.68 10.51 1.27
C LEU A 68 -10.65 9.38 0.89
N GLU A 69 -10.16 8.14 0.91
CA GLU A 69 -10.92 6.95 0.55
C GLU A 69 -10.46 5.76 1.40
N TYR A 70 -11.35 4.82 1.68
CA TYR A 70 -10.98 3.54 2.26
C TYR A 70 -11.89 2.42 1.76
N PHE A 71 -11.36 1.20 1.78
CA PHE A 71 -12.11 -0.02 1.55
C PHE A 71 -11.65 -1.06 2.55
N GLY A 72 -12.57 -1.69 3.27
CA GLY A 72 -12.24 -2.76 4.21
C GLY A 72 -13.14 -3.97 4.02
N THR A 73 -12.58 -5.15 4.24
CA THR A 73 -13.33 -6.41 4.19
C THR A 73 -14.21 -6.63 5.41
N ASP A 74 -13.90 -5.97 6.52
CA ASP A 74 -14.65 -6.06 7.77
C ASP A 74 -14.77 -4.67 8.47
N PRO A 75 -15.93 -4.32 9.04
CA PRO A 75 -16.13 -3.05 9.73
C PRO A 75 -15.24 -2.85 10.97
N ILE A 76 -14.96 -3.90 11.76
CA ILE A 76 -14.14 -3.82 12.98
C ILE A 76 -12.71 -3.44 12.61
N LEU A 77 -12.17 -4.06 11.56
CA LEU A 77 -10.84 -3.74 11.05
C LEU A 77 -10.79 -2.32 10.49
N SER A 78 -11.83 -1.92 9.74
CA SER A 78 -11.93 -0.58 9.16
C SER A 78 -11.97 0.51 10.24
N GLU A 79 -12.81 0.33 11.26
CA GLU A 79 -12.92 1.28 12.39
C GLU A 79 -11.59 1.41 13.14
N HIS A 80 -10.93 0.28 13.41
CA HIS A 80 -9.63 0.27 14.09
C HIS A 80 -8.57 1.05 13.31
N VAL A 81 -8.41 0.75 12.01
CA VAL A 81 -7.43 1.40 11.14
C VAL A 81 -7.71 2.89 11.02
N LEU A 82 -8.95 3.29 10.76
CA LEU A 82 -9.32 4.70 10.62
C LEU A 82 -9.07 5.49 11.92
N LYS A 83 -9.36 4.89 13.08
CA LYS A 83 -9.06 5.50 14.38
C LYS A 83 -7.56 5.72 14.56
N GLN A 84 -6.75 4.68 14.37
CA GLN A 84 -5.28 4.78 14.53
C GLN A 84 -4.66 5.77 13.56
N ILE A 85 -5.09 5.79 12.29
CA ILE A 85 -4.61 6.76 11.30
C ILE A 85 -4.92 8.19 11.72
N SER A 86 -6.11 8.45 12.28
CA SER A 86 -6.51 9.79 12.73
C SER A 86 -5.66 10.33 13.88
N GLU A 87 -5.02 9.45 14.65
CA GLU A 87 -4.15 9.79 15.78
C GLU A 87 -2.71 10.12 15.34
N ILE A 88 -2.33 9.77 14.10
CA ILE A 88 -0.98 10.06 13.58
C ILE A 88 -0.76 11.57 13.49
N ARG A 89 0.42 12.00 13.93
CA ARG A 89 0.94 13.35 13.76
C ARG A 89 2.32 13.27 13.14
N MET A 90 2.52 14.05 12.09
CA MET A 90 3.76 14.20 11.35
C MET A 90 4.30 15.61 11.54
N CYS A 91 5.59 15.79 11.27
CA CYS A 91 6.19 17.12 11.24
C CYS A 91 5.59 17.92 10.06
N PRO A 92 5.07 19.14 10.27
CA PRO A 92 4.54 19.99 9.19
C PRO A 92 5.58 20.40 8.11
N PHE A 93 6.87 20.22 8.40
CA PHE A 93 7.97 20.50 7.47
C PHE A 93 8.50 19.24 6.79
N ASP A 94 7.80 18.11 6.95
CA ASP A 94 8.18 16.86 6.32
C ASP A 94 7.89 16.88 4.81
N MET A 95 8.74 16.19 4.04
CA MET A 95 8.57 16.08 2.59
C MET A 95 7.27 15.35 2.20
N SER A 96 6.63 14.64 3.13
CA SER A 96 5.35 14.00 2.92
C SER A 96 4.15 14.94 2.87
N VAL A 97 4.28 16.18 3.35
CA VAL A 97 3.19 17.16 3.38
C VAL A 97 2.70 17.47 1.96
N GLY A 98 1.38 17.48 1.77
CA GLY A 98 0.71 17.63 0.47
C GLY A 98 0.80 16.39 -0.44
N SER A 99 1.42 15.29 0.03
CA SER A 99 1.52 14.05 -0.74
C SER A 99 0.37 13.12 -0.43
N LYS A 100 -0.11 12.43 -1.47
CA LYS A 100 -1.15 11.40 -1.40
C LYS A 100 -0.50 10.01 -1.34
N PHE A 101 -0.97 9.20 -0.40
CA PHE A 101 -0.47 7.86 -0.14
C PHE A 101 -1.61 6.83 -0.22
N ARG A 102 -1.27 5.61 -0.63
CA ARG A 102 -2.17 4.44 -0.61
C ARG A 102 -1.49 3.31 0.14
N VAL A 103 -2.15 2.76 1.15
CA VAL A 103 -1.62 1.70 2.01
C VAL A 103 -2.65 0.60 2.17
N ARG A 104 -2.19 -0.66 2.16
CA ARG A 104 -2.99 -1.82 2.56
C ARG A 104 -2.52 -2.33 3.93
N TYR A 105 -3.45 -2.43 4.87
CA TYR A 105 -3.26 -3.10 6.16
C TYR A 105 -3.85 -4.51 6.08
N SER A 106 -3.05 -5.53 6.39
CA SER A 106 -3.47 -6.93 6.28
C SER A 106 -3.46 -7.59 7.65
N PHE A 107 -4.59 -8.18 8.04
CA PHE A 107 -4.83 -8.83 9.32
C PHE A 107 -5.07 -10.32 9.08
N ASN A 108 -4.05 -11.14 9.30
CA ASN A 108 -4.12 -12.60 9.17
C ASN A 108 -3.79 -13.23 10.53
N LEU A 109 -4.59 -14.21 10.94
CA LEU A 109 -4.29 -15.07 12.08
C LEU A 109 -3.37 -16.17 11.53
N MET A 110 -2.13 -16.19 11.99
CA MET A 110 -1.14 -17.21 11.63
C MET A 110 -1.63 -18.63 11.93
#